data_AF-A0A069RIC2-F1
#
_entry.id   AF-A0A069RIC2-F1
#
_cell.length_a   1.000
_cell.length_b   1.000
_cell.length_c   1.000
_cell.angle_alpha   90.00
_cell.angle_beta   90.00
_cell.angle_gamma   90.00
#
_symmetry.space_group_name_H-M   'P 1'
#
loop_
_entity.id
_entity.type
_entity.pdbx_description
1 polymer ?
#
loop_
_entity_poly.entity_id
_entity_poly.type
_entity_poly.pdbx_seq_one_letter_code
_entity_poly.pdbx_strand_id
1 'polypeptide(L)'
;MKREKLFADLAQYYIEDAPPDKHLIDDGYLDEDYNKTKKAEKFIEEFYNEKKDLILSAIGGQGSYLENPAHVMTSSGLKTESAFNAMLHLLHSKGELKCTKNKENEPVDYCV
;
A
#
# COMPACT_ATOMS: atom_id res chain seq x y z
N MET A 1 -13.47 7.68 9.78
CA MET A 1 -12.05 7.68 9.36
C MET A 1 -11.94 7.98 7.86
N LYS A 2 -10.91 8.72 7.38
CA LYS A 2 -10.69 8.90 5.93
C LYS A 2 -10.21 7.57 5.33
N ARG A 3 -10.69 7.22 4.12
CA ARG A 3 -10.47 5.90 3.48
C ARG A 3 -8.99 5.51 3.36
N GLU A 4 -8.13 6.47 3.00
CA GLU A 4 -6.68 6.24 2.91
C GLU A 4 -6.03 5.94 4.25
N LYS A 5 -6.49 6.61 5.32
CA LYS A 5 -6.01 6.34 6.68
C LYS A 5 -6.41 4.92 7.11
N LEU A 6 -7.68 4.54 6.91
CA LEU A 6 -8.15 3.18 7.18
C LEU A 6 -7.35 2.13 6.40
N PHE A 7 -7.03 2.40 5.13
CA PHE A 7 -6.19 1.51 4.33
C PHE A 7 -4.78 1.38 4.90
N ALA A 8 -4.12 2.50 5.21
CA ALA A 8 -2.78 2.47 5.79
C ALA A 8 -2.76 1.72 7.13
N ASP A 9 -3.72 2.01 8.02
CA ASP A 9 -3.83 1.39 9.33
C ASP A 9 -4.07 -0.12 9.21
N LEU A 10 -4.95 -0.57 8.31
CA LEU A 10 -5.21 -2.00 8.09
C LEU A 10 -4.08 -2.72 7.35
N ALA A 11 -3.40 -2.05 6.43
CA ALA A 11 -2.27 -2.62 5.70
C ALA A 11 -1.05 -2.83 6.61
N GLN A 12 -0.90 -2.08 7.70
CA GLN A 12 0.14 -2.35 8.69
C GLN A 12 0.03 -3.78 9.26
N TYR A 13 -1.18 -4.26 9.55
CA TYR A 13 -1.42 -5.65 9.97
C TYR A 13 -1.18 -6.71 8.86
N TYR A 14 -0.80 -6.31 7.64
CA TYR A 14 -0.28 -7.20 6.60
C TYR A 14 1.24 -7.17 6.50
N ILE A 15 1.88 -6.10 6.96
CA ILE A 15 3.30 -5.81 6.73
C ILE A 15 4.10 -6.04 8.02
N GLU A 16 3.53 -5.69 9.19
CA GLU A 16 4.18 -5.71 10.49
C GLU A 16 3.19 -6.17 11.58
N ASP A 17 3.73 -6.57 12.74
CA ASP A 17 2.95 -6.86 13.94
C ASP A 17 2.59 -5.53 14.61
N ALA A 18 1.47 -4.93 14.16
CA ALA A 18 1.05 -3.60 14.58
C ALA A 18 0.39 -3.63 15.98
N PRO A 19 0.57 -2.58 16.81
CA PRO A 19 -0.05 -2.55 18.12
C PRO A 19 -1.59 -2.49 18.00
N PRO A 20 -2.31 -3.11 18.95
CA PRO A 20 -3.77 -3.07 19.09
C PRO A 20 -4.42 -1.71 18.82
N ASP A 21 -5.21 -1.61 17.74
CA ASP A 21 -6.10 -0.46 17.52
C ASP A 21 -7.56 -0.83 17.81
N LYS A 22 -8.03 -0.39 18.98
CA LYS A 22 -9.40 -0.64 19.45
C LYS A 22 -10.47 -0.10 18.50
N HIS A 23 -10.21 0.99 17.79
CA HIS A 23 -11.19 1.55 16.87
C HIS A 23 -11.43 0.64 15.66
N LEU A 24 -10.42 -0.13 15.23
CA LEU A 24 -10.57 -1.09 14.13
C LEU A 24 -11.38 -2.32 14.57
N ILE A 25 -11.34 -2.68 15.86
CA ILE A 25 -12.21 -3.71 16.44
C ILE A 25 -13.65 -3.19 16.54
N ASP A 26 -13.84 -1.99 17.10
CA ASP A 26 -15.17 -1.38 17.25
C ASP A 26 -15.88 -1.22 15.90
N ASP A 27 -15.12 -0.88 14.84
CA ASP A 27 -15.61 -0.78 13.47
C ASP A 27 -15.74 -2.16 12.77
N GLY A 28 -15.35 -3.27 13.39
CA GLY A 28 -15.48 -4.64 12.89
C GLY A 28 -14.48 -5.01 11.78
N TYR A 29 -13.37 -4.29 11.66
CA TYR A 29 -12.28 -4.62 10.74
C TYR A 29 -11.30 -5.62 11.36
N LEU A 30 -11.13 -5.59 12.69
CA LEU A 30 -10.38 -6.59 13.46
C LEU A 30 -11.33 -7.33 14.42
N ASP A 31 -10.99 -8.56 14.80
CA ASP A 31 -11.64 -9.27 15.90
C ASP A 31 -10.97 -8.98 17.27
N GLU A 32 -11.49 -9.56 18.36
CA GLU A 32 -10.98 -9.34 19.72
C GLU A 32 -9.54 -9.84 19.91
N ASP A 33 -9.08 -10.74 19.04
CA ASP A 33 -7.72 -11.28 18.99
C ASP A 33 -6.84 -10.51 17.99
N TYR A 34 -7.31 -9.38 17.47
CA TYR A 34 -6.63 -8.53 16.47
C TYR A 34 -6.42 -9.20 15.10
N ASN A 35 -7.11 -10.30 14.81
CA ASN A 35 -7.10 -10.89 13.48
C ASN A 35 -7.98 -10.08 12.55
N LYS A 36 -7.59 -10.07 11.27
CA LYS A 36 -8.35 -9.40 10.22
C LYS A 36 -9.66 -10.12 9.96
N THR A 37 -10.75 -9.37 9.95
CA THR A 37 -12.05 -9.91 9.54
C THR A 37 -12.17 -9.88 8.00
N LYS A 38 -13.16 -10.62 7.47
CA LYS A 38 -13.52 -10.55 6.04
C LYS A 38 -13.85 -9.13 5.58
N LYS A 39 -14.29 -8.25 6.49
CA LYS A 39 -14.55 -6.84 6.20
C LYS A 39 -13.26 -6.08 5.88
N ALA A 40 -12.20 -6.30 6.67
CA ALA A 40 -10.89 -5.72 6.42
C ALA A 40 -10.26 -6.27 5.13
N GLU A 41 -10.29 -7.59 4.94
CA GLU A 41 -9.75 -8.22 3.73
C GLU A 41 -10.40 -7.65 2.46
N LYS A 42 -11.73 -7.61 2.44
CA LYS A 42 -12.49 -7.05 1.32
C LYS A 42 -12.17 -5.58 1.08
N PHE A 43 -12.11 -4.77 2.14
CA PHE A 43 -11.78 -3.35 2.02
C PHE A 43 -10.38 -3.14 1.43
N ILE A 44 -9.38 -3.88 1.90
CA ILE A 44 -8.01 -3.79 1.39
C ILE A 44 -7.95 -4.22 -0.07
N GLU A 45 -8.60 -5.33 -0.42
CA GLU A 45 -8.63 -5.83 -1.79
C GLU A 45 -9.28 -4.82 -2.75
N GLU A 46 -10.43 -4.25 -2.38
CA GLU A 46 -11.10 -3.21 -3.17
C GLU A 46 -10.24 -1.96 -3.33
N PHE A 47 -9.62 -1.48 -2.24
CA PHE A 47 -8.74 -0.31 -2.29
C PHE A 47 -7.49 -0.58 -3.13
N TYR A 48 -6.88 -1.75 -2.98
CA TYR A 48 -5.71 -2.18 -3.73
C TYR A 48 -6.02 -2.23 -5.24
N ASN A 49 -7.09 -2.92 -5.63
CA ASN A 49 -7.48 -3.06 -7.04
C ASN A 49 -7.83 -1.71 -7.68
N GLU A 50 -8.41 -0.76 -6.91
CA GLU A 50 -8.68 0.58 -7.42
C GLU A 50 -7.39 1.37 -7.74
N LYS A 51 -6.33 1.20 -6.94
CA LYS A 51 -5.12 2.02 -7.04
C LYS A 51 -3.98 1.38 -7.81
N LYS A 52 -3.96 0.04 -7.90
CA LYS A 52 -2.84 -0.74 -8.47
C LYS A 52 -2.43 -0.25 -9.85
N ASP A 53 -3.35 -0.27 -10.80
CA ASP A 53 -3.02 -0.03 -12.20
C ASP A 53 -2.58 1.43 -12.43
N LEU A 54 -3.12 2.37 -11.66
CA LEU A 54 -2.72 3.78 -11.71
C LEU A 54 -1.28 3.97 -11.24
N ILE A 55 -0.90 3.29 -10.14
CA ILE A 55 0.47 3.34 -9.61
C ILE A 55 1.43 2.67 -10.58
N LEU A 56 1.12 1.45 -11.02
CA LEU A 56 1.99 0.71 -11.94
C LEU A 56 2.16 1.45 -13.28
N SER A 57 1.10 2.06 -13.81
CA SER A 57 1.20 2.87 -15.03
C SER A 57 2.08 4.11 -14.84
N ALA A 58 1.97 4.79 -13.69
CA ALA A 58 2.80 5.96 -13.40
C ALA A 58 4.27 5.59 -13.22
N ILE A 59 4.55 4.48 -12.54
CA ILE A 59 5.91 3.94 -12.38
C ILE A 59 6.45 3.50 -13.74
N GLY A 60 5.69 2.74 -14.54
CA GLY A 60 6.11 2.29 -15.86
C GLY A 60 6.41 3.42 -16.85
N GLY A 61 5.72 4.56 -16.72
CA GLY A 61 5.97 5.75 -17.54
C GLY A 61 7.31 6.46 -17.24
N GLN A 62 7.81 6.34 -16.00
CA GLN A 62 9.07 6.98 -15.57
C GLN A 62 10.19 5.97 -15.22
N GLY A 63 9.91 4.67 -15.22
CA GLY A 63 10.87 3.59 -14.93
C GLY A 63 11.00 3.24 -13.45
N SER A 64 10.88 4.19 -12.53
CA SER A 64 11.00 3.96 -11.08
C SER A 64 10.15 4.94 -10.27
N TYR A 65 9.50 4.49 -9.19
CA TYR A 65 8.76 5.40 -8.31
C TYR A 65 9.67 6.37 -7.54
N LEU A 66 10.94 6.01 -7.31
CA LEU A 66 11.90 6.83 -6.57
C LEU A 66 12.34 8.08 -7.32
N GLU A 67 12.27 8.07 -8.66
CA GLU A 67 12.64 9.24 -9.46
C GLU A 67 11.70 10.43 -9.21
N ASN A 68 10.40 10.15 -9.08
CA ASN A 68 9.41 11.17 -8.76
C ASN A 68 8.22 10.59 -7.97
N PRO A 69 8.36 10.39 -6.64
CA PRO A 69 7.31 9.83 -5.81
C PRO A 69 6.03 10.68 -5.81
N ALA A 70 6.19 12.01 -5.85
CA ALA A 70 5.08 12.95 -5.87
C ALA A 70 4.21 12.80 -7.14
N HIS A 71 4.84 12.51 -8.29
CA HIS A 71 4.12 12.23 -9.52
C HIS A 71 3.29 10.94 -9.40
N VAL A 72 3.87 9.85 -8.89
CA VAL A 72 3.16 8.57 -8.72
C VAL A 72 1.99 8.72 -7.74
N MET A 73 2.19 9.43 -6.62
CA MET A 73 1.11 9.75 -5.67
C MET A 73 -0.01 10.55 -6.32
N THR A 74 0.35 11.58 -7.10
CA THR A 74 -0.64 12.43 -7.81
C THR A 74 -1.41 11.62 -8.84
N SER A 75 -0.73 10.80 -9.64
CA SER A 75 -1.33 9.97 -10.70
C SER A 75 -2.23 8.86 -10.15
N SER A 76 -1.92 8.33 -8.97
CA SER A 76 -2.77 7.35 -8.26
C SER A 76 -3.92 7.97 -7.47
N GLY A 77 -3.90 9.30 -7.30
CA GLY A 77 -4.86 10.03 -6.48
C GLY A 77 -4.71 9.76 -4.98
N LEU A 78 -3.57 9.20 -4.54
CA LEU A 78 -3.25 9.00 -3.13
C LEU A 78 -2.74 10.28 -2.51
N LYS A 79 -3.40 10.74 -1.44
CA LYS A 79 -3.11 12.04 -0.81
C LYS A 79 -2.20 11.93 0.40
N THR A 80 -2.07 10.74 0.98
CA THR A 80 -1.20 10.51 2.14
C THR A 80 -0.03 9.59 1.80
N GLU A 81 1.16 9.96 2.29
CA GLU A 81 2.36 9.13 2.18
C GLU A 81 2.19 7.77 2.84
N SER A 82 1.45 7.70 3.95
CA SER A 82 1.18 6.43 4.65
C SER A 82 0.43 5.42 3.77
N ALA A 83 -0.60 5.86 3.05
CA ALA A 83 -1.36 5.00 2.15
C ALA A 83 -0.55 4.64 0.91
N PHE A 84 0.25 5.58 0.41
CA PHE A 84 1.17 5.33 -0.70
C PHE A 84 2.22 4.26 -0.36
N ASN A 85 2.91 4.40 0.77
CA ASN A 85 3.91 3.44 1.22
C ASN A 85 3.28 2.06 1.48
N ALA A 86 2.13 2.01 2.16
CA ALA A 86 1.39 0.77 2.36
C ALA A 86 1.02 0.08 1.04
N MET A 87 0.64 0.86 0.03
CA MET A 87 0.32 0.34 -1.30
C MET A 87 1.55 -0.20 -2.02
N LEU A 88 2.70 0.50 -1.98
CA LEU A 88 3.96 0.00 -2.53
C LEU A 88 4.40 -1.32 -1.88
N HIS A 89 4.30 -1.41 -0.55
CA HIS A 89 4.60 -2.65 0.17
C HIS A 89 3.67 -3.80 -0.26
N LEU A 90 2.38 -3.55 -0.44
CA LEU A 90 1.43 -4.56 -0.92
C LEU A 90 1.68 -4.96 -2.37
N LEU A 91 2.07 -4.01 -3.24
CA LEU A 91 2.48 -4.31 -4.61
C LEU A 91 3.73 -5.20 -4.63
N HIS A 92 4.71 -4.89 -3.79
CA HIS A 92 5.92 -5.71 -3.64
C HIS A 92 5.61 -7.10 -3.09
N SER A 93 4.81 -7.22 -2.03
CA SER A 93 4.47 -8.51 -1.42
C SER A 93 3.64 -9.42 -2.34
N LYS A 94 2.87 -8.82 -3.25
CA LYS A 94 2.12 -9.52 -4.30
C LYS A 94 2.93 -9.75 -5.59
N GLY A 95 4.18 -9.28 -5.66
CA GLY A 95 5.08 -9.50 -6.79
C GLY A 95 4.84 -8.62 -8.02
N GLU A 96 4.03 -7.56 -7.89
CA GLU A 96 3.73 -6.60 -8.97
C GLU A 96 4.82 -5.52 -9.10
N LEU A 97 5.56 -5.29 -8.02
CA LEU A 97 6.69 -4.37 -7.95
C LEU A 97 7.92 -5.15 -7.48
N LYS A 98 9.06 -4.99 -8.16
CA LYS A 98 10.34 -5.60 -7.76
C LYS A 98 11.30 -4.52 -7.28
N CYS A 99 11.81 -4.66 -6.06
CA CYS A 99 12.98 -3.93 -5.61
C CYS A 99 14.23 -4.53 -6.26
N THR A 100 14.97 -3.72 -7.01
CA THR A 100 16.31 -4.08 -7.47
C THR A 100 17.33 -3.07 -7.02
N LYS A 101 18.58 -3.25 -7.43
CA LYS A 101 19.61 -2.24 -7.24
C LYS A 101 19.99 -1.68 -8.61
N ASN A 102 20.15 -0.36 -8.71
CA ASN A 102 20.73 0.25 -9.90
C ASN A 102 22.20 -0.17 -10.06
N LYS A 103 22.84 0.31 -11.13
CA LYS A 103 24.26 0.06 -11.42
C LYS A 103 25.20 0.61 -10.34
N GLU A 104 24.71 1.47 -9.46
CA GLU A 104 25.42 2.08 -8.32
C GLU A 104 25.13 1.34 -7.00
N ASN A 105 24.46 0.18 -7.06
CA ASN A 105 24.01 -0.62 -5.91
C ASN A 105 22.94 0.04 -5.01
N GLU A 106 22.29 1.12 -5.46
CA GLU A 106 21.21 1.77 -4.74
C GLU A 106 19.87 1.07 -5.02
N PRO A 107 18.99 0.88 -4.03
CA PRO A 107 17.68 0.28 -4.24
C PRO A 107 16.84 1.10 -5.23
N VAL A 108 16.28 0.43 -6.24
CA VAL A 108 15.38 0.97 -7.26
C VAL A 108 14.27 -0.04 -7.52
N ASP A 109 13.02 0.37 -7.33
CA ASP A 109 11.89 -0.51 -7.59
C ASP A 109 11.29 -0.24 -8.97
N TYR A 110 11.12 -1.30 -9.76
CA TYR A 110 10.52 -1.27 -11.09
C TYR A 110 9.29 -2.19 -11.16
N CYS A 111 8.38 -1.89 -12.09
CA CYS A 111 7.23 -2.75 -12.39
C CYS A 111 7.69 -4.03 -13.10
N VAL A 112 7.08 -5.17 -12.75
CA VAL A 112 7.40 -6.49 -13.33
C VAL A 112 6.73 -6.70 -14.68
#